data_AF-A0AAD5CAJ7-F1
#
_entry.id   AF-A0AAD5CAJ7-F1
#
_cell.length_a   1.000
_cell.length_b   1.000
_cell.length_c   1.000
_cell.angle_alpha   90.00
_cell.angle_beta   90.00
_cell.angle_gamma   90.00
#
_symmetry.space_group_name_H-M   'P 1'
#
loop_
_entity.id
_entity.type
_entity.pdbx_description
1 polymer ?
#
loop_
_entity_poly.entity_id
_entity_poly.type
_entity_poly.pdbx_seq_one_letter_code
_entity_poly.pdbx_strand_id
1 'polypeptide(L)' 'MLVTRLVIYHKRCFKCSHCKGTLVMSNYSSMDGVLYCMPHFEQLFKETGNFSKNFPSKPNRDNS' A
#
# COMPACT_ATOMS: atom_id res chain seq x y z
N MET A 1 14.00 -7.81 -8.10
CA MET A 1 14.21 -6.94 -6.93
C MET A 1 13.86 -5.53 -7.34
N LEU A 2 13.30 -4.71 -6.45
CA LEU A 2 12.95 -3.32 -6.72
C LEU A 2 14.01 -2.43 -6.09
N VAL A 3 14.62 -1.54 -6.88
CA VAL A 3 15.68 -0.64 -6.43
C VAL A 3 15.11 0.78 -6.42
N THR A 4 14.90 1.37 -5.25
CA THR A 4 14.49 2.77 -5.10
C THR A 4 15.58 3.56 -4.42
N ARG A 5 16.39 4.28 -5.23
CA ARG A 5 17.46 5.25 -4.91
C ARG A 5 18.51 4.87 -3.85
N LEU A 6 18.15 4.25 -2.73
CA LEU A 6 19.04 3.71 -1.69
C LEU A 6 18.49 2.42 -1.02
N VAL A 7 17.28 1.94 -1.38
CA VAL A 7 16.65 0.79 -0.73
C VAL A 7 16.32 -0.30 -1.76
N ILE A 8 16.70 -1.54 -1.43
CA ILE A 8 16.38 -2.72 -2.24
C ILE A 8 15.25 -3.48 -1.58
N TYR A 9 14.12 -3.55 -2.26
CA TYR A 9 12.97 -4.33 -1.83
C TYR A 9 12.89 -5.65 -2.61
N HIS A 10 12.66 -6.75 -1.90
CA HIS A 10 12.34 -8.01 -2.55
C HIS A 10 10.95 -7.93 -3.18
N LYS A 11 10.79 -8.47 -4.39
CA LYS A 11 9.50 -8.52 -5.10
C LYS A 11 8.40 -9.20 -4.27
N ARG A 12 8.77 -10.16 -3.43
CA ARG A 12 7.86 -10.85 -2.51
C ARG A 12 7.62 -10.10 -1.21
N CYS A 13 8.58 -9.29 -0.73
CA CYS A 13 8.42 -8.51 0.51
C CYS A 13 7.71 -7.17 0.28
N PHE A 14 7.56 -6.76 -0.98
CA PHE A 14 6.88 -5.54 -1.36
C PHE A 14 5.36 -5.70 -1.28
N LYS A 15 4.84 -5.70 -0.05
CA LYS A 15 3.42 -5.89 0.26
C LYS A 15 2.94 -4.81 1.20
N CYS A 16 1.65 -4.48 1.14
CA CYS A 16 1.03 -3.57 2.07
C CYS A 16 1.01 -4.19 3.47
N SER A 17 1.42 -3.45 4.51
CA SER A 17 1.35 -3.93 5.89
C SER A 17 -0.09 -4.22 6.34
N HIS A 18 -1.06 -3.44 5.86
CA HIS A 18 -2.48 -3.59 6.20
C HIS A 18 -3.15 -4.80 5.53
N CYS A 19 -3.18 -4.85 4.20
CA CYS A 19 -3.89 -5.92 3.48
C CYS A 19 -3.00 -7.08 3.02
N LYS A 20 -1.69 -7.01 3.26
CA LYS A 20 -0.69 -7.98 2.74
C LYS A 20 -0.74 -8.17 1.21
N GLY A 21 -1.42 -7.27 0.49
CA GLY A 21 -1.51 -7.28 -0.97
C GLY A 21 -0.18 -6.91 -1.62
N THR A 22 0.11 -7.52 -2.76
CA THR A 22 1.32 -7.24 -3.55
C THR A 22 1.30 -5.80 -4.05
N LEU A 23 2.31 -5.02 -3.67
CA LEU A 23 2.48 -3.64 -4.13
C LEU A 23 3.27 -3.63 -5.44
N VAL A 24 3.05 -2.59 -6.23
CA VAL A 24 3.82 -2.30 -7.44
C VAL A 24 4.52 -0.96 -7.29
N MET A 25 5.68 -0.81 -7.93
CA MET A 25 6.51 0.40 -7.84
C MET A 25 5.75 1.67 -8.24
N SER A 26 4.71 1.53 -9.07
CA SER A 26 3.90 2.64 -9.57
C SER A 26 2.74 3.04 -8.65
N ASN A 27 2.46 2.31 -7.57
CA ASN A 27 1.25 2.52 -6.76
C ASN A 27 1.45 2.15 -5.28
N TYR A 28 2.54 2.63 -4.68
CA TYR A 28 2.85 2.40 -3.27
C TYR A 28 3.31 3.69 -2.59
N SER A 29 3.11 3.75 -1.27
CA SER A 29 3.61 4.81 -0.40
C SER A 29 4.33 4.18 0.79
N SER A 30 5.48 4.71 1.15
CA SER A 30 6.24 4.30 2.34
C SER A 30 6.23 5.40 3.39
N MET A 31 5.84 5.09 4.62
CA MET A 31 5.94 5.99 5.77
C MET A 31 6.64 5.27 6.91
N ASP A 32 7.67 5.91 7.46
CA ASP A 32 8.47 5.39 8.58
C ASP A 32 9.04 3.97 8.33
N GLY A 33 9.39 3.68 7.07
CA GLY A 33 9.86 2.34 6.66
C GLY A 33 8.76 1.29 6.45
N VAL A 34 7.48 1.64 6.67
CA VAL A 34 6.34 0.76 6.45
C VAL A 34 5.71 1.03 5.08
N LEU A 35 5.42 -0.04 4.34
CA LEU A 35 4.82 0.02 3.01
C LEU A 35 3.30 -0.07 3.06
N TYR A 36 2.64 0.86 2.37
CA TYR A 36 1.19 0.93 2.22
C TYR A 36 0.81 1.04 0.74
N CYS A 37 -0.34 0.48 0.37
CA CYS A 37 -0.93 0.81 -0.93
C CYS A 37 -1.54 2.21 -0.87
N MET A 38 -1.60 2.92 -2.00
CA MET A 38 -2.21 4.26 -2.05
C MET A 38 -3.55 4.37 -1.30
N PRO A 39 -4.54 3.46 -1.48
CA PRO A 39 -5.80 3.58 -0.77
C PRO A 39 -5.68 3.41 0.76
N HIS A 40 -4.87 2.46 1.25
CA HIS A 40 -4.68 2.32 2.71
C HIS A 40 -3.81 3.44 3.29
N PHE A 41 -2.83 3.92 2.53
CA PHE A 41 -2.02 5.05 2.94
C PHE A 41 -2.88 6.29 3.15
N GLU A 42 -3.74 6.61 2.17
CA GLU A 42 -4.73 7.66 2.30
C GLU A 42 -5.68 7.41 3.45
N GLN A 43 -6.15 6.18 3.67
CA GLN A 43 -7.06 5.86 4.76
C GLN A 43 -6.42 6.09 6.14
N LEU A 44 -5.17 5.66 6.37
CA LEU A 44 -4.43 5.98 7.61
C LEU A 44 -4.23 7.48 7.78
N PHE A 45 -3.82 8.17 6.72
CA PHE A 45 -3.61 9.61 6.76
C PHE A 45 -4.92 10.36 7.05
N LYS A 46 -6.05 9.88 6.51
CA LYS A 46 -7.40 10.42 6.72
C LYS A 46 -7.96 10.10 8.09
N GLU A 47 -7.62 8.96 8.68
CA GLU A 47 -7.98 8.64 10.07
C GLU A 47 -7.25 9.58 11.04
N THR A 48 -6.04 10.02 10.68
CA THR A 48 -5.29 11.04 11.41
C THR A 48 -5.71 12.48 11.04
N GLY A 49 -6.45 12.67 9.93
CA GLY A 49 -6.89 13.96 9.43
C GLY A 49 -8.23 13.84 8.69
N ASN A 50 -9.33 14.10 9.41
CA ASN A 50 -10.73 14.10 8.97
C ASN A 50 -10.93 14.46 7.48
N PHE A 51 -10.99 13.46 6.59
CA PHE A 51 -11.40 13.68 5.21
C PHE A 51 -12.22 12.50 4.69
N SER A 52 -13.53 12.59 4.93
CA SER A 52 -14.53 11.72 4.34
C SER A 52 -14.50 11.86 2.82
N LYS A 53 -14.15 10.79 2.10
CA LYS A 53 -14.38 10.64 0.65
C LYS A 53 -14.50 9.17 0.31
N ASN A 54 -15.75 8.77 0.09
CA ASN A 54 -16.19 7.51 -0.51
C ASN A 54 -15.31 7.11 -1.68
N PHE A 55 -14.60 5.99 -1.56
CA PHE A 55 -14.15 5.24 -2.74
C PHE A 55 -14.43 3.74 -2.51
N PRO A 56 -15.10 3.07 -3.47
CA PRO A 56 -15.47 1.67 -3.33
C PRO A 56 -14.22 0.78 -3.39
N SER A 57 -13.76 0.33 -2.23
CA SER A 57 -12.76 -0.73 -2.13
C SER A 57 -13.42 -2.08 -2.38
N LYS A 58 -13.22 -2.66 -3.57
CA LYS A 58 -13.31 -4.11 -3.87
C LYS A 58 -12.88 -4.35 -5.35
N PRO A 59 -12.29 -5.51 -5.71
CA PRO A 59 -12.65 -6.81 -5.16
C PRO A 59 -11.48 -7.68 -4.68
N ASN A 60 -11.83 -8.45 -3.66
CA ASN A 60 -11.24 -9.72 -3.27
C ASN A 60 -11.09 -10.63 -4.51
N ARG A 61 -9.86 -10.98 -4.89
CA ARG A 61 -9.61 -12.11 -5.81
C ARG A 61 -9.47 -13.36 -4.95
N ASP A 62 -10.61 -13.92 -4.58
CA ASP A 62 -10.74 -15.33 -4.25
C ASP A 62 -10.68 -16.11 -5.57
N ASN A 63 -9.67 -16.97 -5.71
CA ASN A 63 -9.52 -17.87 -6.85
C ASN A 63 -9.59 -19.30 -6.30
N SER A 64 -10.77 -19.92 -6.46
CA SER A 64 -10.93 -21.37 -6.39
C SER A 64 -10.30 -22.08 -7.58
#